data_AF-A0A7C1SE05-F1
#
_entry.id   AF-A0A7C1SE05-F1
#
_cell.length_a   1.000
_cell.length_b   1.000
_cell.length_c   1.000
_cell.angle_alpha   90.00
_cell.angle_beta   90.00
_cell.angle_gamma   90.00
#
_symmetry.space_group_name_H-M   'P 1'
#
loop_
_entity.id
_entity.type
_entity.pdbx_description
1 polymer ?
#
loop_
_entity_poly.entity_id
_entity_poly.type
_entity_poly.pdbx_seq_one_letter_code
_entity_poly.pdbx_strand_id
1 'polypeptide(L)' 'SIGKRYRRHDEIGTPYCVTVDFETLEDNAVTVRDRDTMKQERIKIKELTEYLSKKLSQ' A
#
# COMPACT_ATOMS: atom_id res chain seq x y z
N SER A 1 -14.25 -2.95 -8.47
CA SER A 1 -14.03 -2.28 -7.18
C SER A 1 -12.69 -2.67 -6.60
N ILE A 2 -12.00 -1.74 -5.95
CA ILE A 2 -10.72 -1.92 -5.24
C ILE A 2 -10.78 -3.09 -4.24
N GLY A 3 -11.92 -3.28 -3.57
CA GLY A 3 -12.12 -4.39 -2.63
C GLY A 3 -11.95 -5.79 -3.25
N LYS A 4 -12.26 -5.97 -4.54
CA LYS A 4 -12.06 -7.26 -5.24
C LYS A 4 -10.59 -7.51 -5.59
N ARG A 5 -9.78 -6.45 -5.75
CA ARG A 5 -8.33 -6.55 -5.99
C ARG A 5 -7.56 -6.83 -4.69
N TYR A 6 -7.97 -6.19 -3.60
CA TYR A 6 -7.48 -6.49 -2.26
C TYR A 6 -7.69 -7.95 -1.89
N ARG A 7 -8.91 -8.48 -2.07
CA ARG A 7 -9.17 -9.91 -1.80
C ARG A 7 -8.24 -10.87 -2.54
N ARG A 8 -7.97 -10.56 -3.82
CA ARG A 8 -7.02 -11.34 -4.63
C ARG A 8 -5.58 -11.23 -4.10
N HIS A 9 -5.13 -10.04 -3.71
CA HIS A 9 -3.79 -9.87 -3.15
C HIS A 9 -3.65 -10.54 -1.77
N ASP A 10 -4.71 -10.49 -0.96
CA ASP A 10 -4.78 -11.17 0.33
C ASP A 10 -4.71 -12.70 0.12
N GLU A 11 -5.36 -13.25 -0.90
CA GLU A 11 -5.30 -14.68 -1.29
C GLU A 11 -3.95 -15.12 -1.87
N ILE A 12 -3.27 -14.27 -2.65
CA ILE A 12 -1.94 -14.54 -3.23
C ILE A 12 -0.84 -14.39 -2.16
N GLY A 13 -1.19 -13.81 -1.02
CA GLY A 13 -0.30 -13.67 0.12
C GLY A 13 0.55 -12.40 0.09
N THR A 14 0.20 -11.38 -0.70
CA THR A 14 0.93 -10.11 -0.71
C THR A 14 0.76 -9.40 0.65
N PRO A 15 1.84 -9.14 1.41
CA PRO A 15 1.74 -8.52 2.73
C PRO A 15 1.35 -7.03 2.68
N TYR A 16 1.78 -6.31 1.63
CA TYR A 16 1.52 -4.88 1.45
C TYR A 16 0.95 -4.59 0.06
N CYS A 17 -0.16 -3.84 0.01
CA CYS A 17 -0.78 -3.36 -1.23
C CYS A 17 -0.63 -1.85 -1.36
N VAL A 18 0.07 -1.38 -2.40
CA VAL A 18 0.19 0.05 -2.71
C VAL A 18 -0.85 0.43 -3.76
N THR A 19 -1.66 1.43 -3.45
CA THR A 19 -2.67 2.00 -4.34
C THR A 19 -2.21 3.38 -4.78
N VAL A 20 -2.14 3.56 -6.11
CA VAL A 20 -1.88 4.82 -6.79
C VAL A 20 -3.19 5.27 -7.43
N ASP A 21 -3.66 6.45 -7.06
CA ASP A 21 -4.89 7.07 -7.55
C ASP A 21 -4.61 8.41 -8.23
N PHE A 22 -5.65 9.11 -8.68
CA PHE A 22 -5.50 10.41 -9.33
C PHE A 22 -5.05 11.51 -8.37
N GLU A 23 -5.39 11.41 -7.08
CA GLU A 23 -4.89 12.32 -6.04
C GLU A 23 -3.37 12.19 -5.84
N THR A 24 -2.81 11.01 -6.11
CA THR A 24 -1.36 10.78 -6.05
C THR A 24 -0.60 11.72 -6.99
N LEU A 25 -1.17 12.08 -8.14
CA LEU A 25 -0.54 13.00 -9.10
C LEU A 25 -0.48 14.45 -8.58
N GLU A 26 -1.45 14.86 -7.76
CA GLU A 26 -1.49 16.20 -7.18
C GLU A 26 -0.68 16.27 -5.87
N ASP A 27 -0.77 15.25 -5.03
CA ASP A 27 -0.29 15.26 -3.64
C ASP A 27 1.02 14.45 -3.45
N ASN A 28 1.51 13.80 -4.50
CA ASN A 28 2.71 12.93 -4.49
C ASN A 28 2.70 11.90 -3.33
N ALA A 29 1.51 11.41 -2.98
CA ALA A 29 1.29 10.49 -1.88
C ALA A 29 0.48 9.28 -2.35
N VAL A 30 0.88 8.10 -1.88
CA VAL A 30 0.24 6.82 -2.19
C VAL A 30 -0.40 6.23 -0.94
N THR A 31 -1.42 5.39 -1.14
CA THR A 31 -2.05 4.68 -0.03
C THR A 31 -1.52 3.27 0.05
N VAL A 32 -0.91 2.90 1.17
CA VAL A 32 -0.43 1.55 1.45
C VAL A 32 -1.39 0.86 2.40
N ARG A 33 -1.83 -0.34 2.02
CA ARG A 33 -2.66 -1.22 2.84
C ARG A 33 -1.83 -2.40 3.33
N ASP A 34 -1.84 -2.63 4.63
CA ASP A 34 -1.23 -3.79 5.28
C ASP A 34 -2.26 -4.91 5.39
N ARG A 35 -1.90 -6.11 4.93
CA ARG A 35 -2.80 -7.27 4.87
C ARG A 35 -3.11 -7.86 6.24
N ASP A 36 -2.12 -7.91 7.12
CA ASP A 36 -2.26 -8.56 8.43
C ASP A 36 -3.03 -7.66 9.41
N THR A 37 -2.84 -6.35 9.32
CA THR A 37 -3.53 -5.38 10.18
C THR A 37 -4.80 -4.79 9.55
N MET A 38 -4.99 -4.98 8.24
CA MET A 38 -6.03 -4.34 7.42
C MET A 38 -6.03 -2.80 7.46
N LYS A 39 -4.94 -2.18 7.95
CA LYS A 39 -4.80 -0.72 8.03
C LYS A 39 -4.45 -0.12 6.67
N GLN A 40 -4.92 1.09 6.42
CA GLN A 40 -4.58 1.91 5.26
C GLN A 40 -3.86 3.16 5.75
N GLU A 41 -2.63 3.36 5.27
CA GLU A 41 -1.80 4.51 5.60
C GLU A 41 -1.46 5.26 4.31
N ARG A 42 -1.60 6.59 4.33
CA ARG A 42 -1.20 7.44 3.20
C ARG A 42 0.19 7.98 3.48
N ILE A 43 1.14 7.64 2.61
CA ILE A 43 2.54 8.04 2.75
C ILE A 43 3.04 8.68 1.47
N LYS A 44 4.02 9.58 1.59
CA LYS A 44 4.60 10.23 0.41
C LYS A 44 5.37 9.21 -0.43
N ILE A 45 5.32 9.36 -1.75
CA ILE A 45 6.05 8.49 -2.69
C ILE A 45 7.54 8.42 -2.35
N LYS A 46 8.12 9.54 -1.91
CA LYS A 46 9.54 9.61 -1.51
C LYS A 46 9.87 8.71 -0.31
N GLU A 47 8.92 8.53 0.60
CA GLU A 47 9.09 7.75 1.83
C GLU A 47 8.65 6.28 1.65
N LEU A 48 7.94 5.96 0.57
CA LEU A 48 7.41 4.63 0.26
C LEU A 48 8.51 3.56 0.26
N THR A 49 9.64 3.81 -0.40
CA THR A 49 10.73 2.84 -0.53
C THR A 49 11.33 2.48 0.83
N GLU A 50 11.54 3.49 1.67
CA GLU A 50 12.11 3.29 3.01
C GLU A 50 11.09 2.65 3.95
N TYR A 51 9.82 3.06 3.88
CA TYR A 51 8.71 2.46 4.62
C TYR A 51 8.59 0.96 4.30
N LEU A 52 8.55 0.58 3.02
CA LEU A 52 8.46 -0.82 2.61
C LEU A 52 9.71 -1.61 2.97
N SER A 53 10.90 -1.05 2.80
CA SER A 53 12.15 -1.71 3.17
C SER A 53 12.19 -2.04 4.66
N LYS A 54 11.77 -1.09 5.51
CA LYS A 54 11.70 -1.29 6.97
C LYS A 54 10.68 -2.35 7.37
N LYS A 55 9.54 -2.41 6.67
CA LYS A 55 8.46 -3.38 6.92
C LYS A 55 8.77 -4.79 6.40
N LEU A 56 9.48 -4.91 5.28
CA LEU A 56 9.86 -6.20 4.66
C LEU A 56 11.14 -6.80 5.24
N SER A 57 12.01 -5.98 5.83
CA SER A 57 13.24 -6.42 6.50
C SER A 57 13.02 -6.97 7.92
N GLN A 58 11.76 -7.12 8.35
CA GLN A 58 11.40 -7.52 9.71
C GLN A 58 10.93 -8.98 9.79
#